data_AF-A0A1G1NFM6-F1
#
_entry.id   AF-A0A1G1NFM6-F1
#
_cell.length_a   1.000
_cell.length_b   1.000
_cell.length_c   1.000
_cell.angle_alpha   90.00
_cell.angle_beta   90.00
_cell.angle_gamma   90.00
#
_symmetry.space_group_name_H-M   'P 1'
#
loop_
_entity.id
_entity.type
_entity.pdbx_description
1 polymer ?
#
loop_
_entity_poly.entity_id
_entity_poly.type
_entity_poly.pdbx_seq_one_letter_code
_entity_poly.pdbx_strand_id
1 'polypeptide(L)'
;MSGVAGGYLFLLGLAFGLALLALTAYACVSPRWLRWLLMAAGLFVAGRYAAMACFALAETPERVWALRRLWFGSAVGLTLPSVFAVDALIRHPAMTPKKLLLRFSPFLAAYAALILFGHATPVADRIVGWAVSLTPGWRMFTSAVQTLFVIGFVGLCLLLVWKIPVPAIRAALLLLAAAHSCLAMDGLLVAAGGWYVRPFLYSEMLTLLALWYAFQTADRLQRSG
;
A
#
# COMPACT_ATOMS: atom_id res chain seq x y z
N MET A 1 -8.07 8.52 -28.03
CA MET A 1 -8.04 7.61 -26.86
C MET A 1 -9.44 7.07 -26.65
N SER A 2 -9.61 5.76 -26.46
CA SER A 2 -10.91 5.16 -26.16
C SER A 2 -11.43 5.67 -24.80
N GLY A 3 -12.75 5.70 -24.58
CA GLY A 3 -13.35 6.13 -23.31
C GLY A 3 -12.84 5.34 -22.09
N VAL A 4 -12.42 4.08 -22.31
CA VAL A 4 -11.85 3.21 -21.27
C VAL A 4 -10.47 3.67 -20.81
N ALA A 5 -9.61 4.13 -21.73
CA ALA A 5 -8.29 4.66 -21.39
C ALA A 5 -8.39 5.97 -20.59
N GLY A 6 -9.35 6.84 -20.94
CA GLY A 6 -9.64 8.06 -20.19
C GLY A 6 -10.12 7.79 -18.76
N GLY A 7 -11.03 6.82 -18.59
CA GLY A 7 -11.50 6.40 -17.27
C GLY A 7 -10.39 5.86 -16.37
N TYR A 8 -9.46 5.07 -16.92
CA TYR A 8 -8.32 4.56 -16.16
C TYR A 8 -7.37 5.67 -15.70
N LEU A 9 -7.04 6.63 -16.57
CA LEU A 9 -6.22 7.79 -16.20
C LEU A 9 -6.89 8.66 -15.13
N PHE A 10 -8.21 8.83 -15.19
CA PHE A 10 -8.96 9.52 -14.14
C PHE A 10 -8.81 8.81 -12.79
N LEU A 11 -8.97 7.49 -12.75
CA LEU A 11 -8.80 6.71 -11.52
C LEU A 11 -7.36 6.78 -10.98
N LEU A 12 -6.36 6.78 -11.85
CA LEU A 12 -4.97 6.98 -11.45
C LEU A 12 -4.74 8.38 -10.85
N GLY A 13 -5.33 9.41 -11.44
CA GLY A 13 -5.31 10.77 -10.88
C GLY A 13 -5.97 10.84 -9.51
N LEU A 14 -7.12 10.18 -9.33
CA LEU A 14 -7.80 10.06 -8.04
C LEU A 14 -6.94 9.34 -7.01
N ALA A 15 -6.36 8.20 -7.36
CA ALA A 15 -5.48 7.44 -6.48
C ALA A 15 -4.21 8.22 -6.10
N PHE A 16 -3.64 8.97 -7.05
CA PHE A 16 -2.53 9.90 -6.78
C PHE A 16 -2.94 10.99 -5.80
N GLY A 17 -4.11 11.61 -5.98
CA GLY A 17 -4.67 12.58 -5.03
C GLY A 17 -4.86 12.00 -3.62
N LEU A 18 -5.37 10.77 -3.52
CA LEU A 18 -5.52 10.05 -2.25
C LEU A 18 -4.16 9.70 -1.62
N ALA A 19 -3.14 9.38 -2.41
CA ALA A 19 -1.79 9.19 -1.91
C ALA A 19 -1.28 10.50 -1.27
N LEU A 20 -1.39 11.62 -1.99
CA LEU A 20 -1.03 12.94 -1.46
C LEU A 20 -1.81 13.30 -0.18
N LEU A 21 -3.12 13.00 -0.15
CA LEU A 21 -3.93 13.18 1.04
C LEU A 21 -3.40 12.36 2.21
N ALA A 22 -3.07 11.08 2.00
CA ALA A 22 -2.47 10.23 3.03
C ALA A 22 -1.11 10.77 3.51
N LEU A 23 -0.26 11.31 2.63
CA LEU A 23 0.99 11.96 3.03
C LEU A 23 0.77 13.10 4.03
N THR A 24 -0.30 13.91 3.87
CA THR A 24 -0.60 14.99 4.82
C THR A 24 -0.86 14.47 6.23
N ALA A 25 -1.44 13.27 6.36
CA ALA A 25 -1.70 12.66 7.65
C ALA A 25 -0.42 12.21 8.37
N TYR A 26 0.68 11.97 7.65
CA TYR A 26 1.95 11.60 8.27
C TYR A 26 2.64 12.77 8.98
N ALA A 27 2.21 14.01 8.74
CA ALA A 27 2.81 15.19 9.34
C ALA A 27 2.74 15.21 10.88
N CYS A 28 1.72 14.56 11.46
CA CYS A 28 1.52 14.45 12.92
C CYS A 28 2.39 13.38 13.59
N VAL A 29 3.12 12.57 12.81
CA VAL A 29 3.87 11.44 13.36
C VAL A 29 5.16 11.91 14.05
N SER A 30 5.37 11.39 15.26
CA SER A 30 6.60 11.53 16.02
C SER A 30 7.22 10.14 16.26
N PRO A 31 8.56 10.02 16.31
CA PRO A 31 9.60 11.05 16.16
C PRO A 31 9.84 11.51 14.70
N ARG A 32 10.58 12.60 14.50
CA ARG A 32 10.81 13.23 13.17
C ARG A 32 11.37 12.29 12.11
N TRP A 33 12.27 11.36 12.47
CA TRP A 33 12.83 10.41 11.51
C TRP A 33 11.78 9.44 10.98
N LEU A 34 10.83 9.02 11.83
CA LEU A 34 9.74 8.13 11.44
C LEU A 34 8.80 8.84 10.47
N ARG A 35 8.49 10.10 10.75
CA ARG A 35 7.71 10.94 9.83
C ARG A 35 8.33 10.97 8.44
N TRP A 36 9.63 11.24 8.33
CA TRP A 36 10.32 11.26 7.03
C TRP A 36 10.29 9.91 6.33
N LEU A 37 10.44 8.82 7.08
CA LEU A 37 10.32 7.47 6.56
C LEU A 37 8.92 7.20 5.98
N LEU A 38 7.86 7.60 6.69
CA LEU A 38 6.47 7.45 6.22
C LEU A 38 6.16 8.36 5.04
N MET A 39 6.67 9.59 5.02
CA MET A 39 6.55 10.48 3.86
C MET A 39 7.23 9.88 2.63
N ALA A 40 8.43 9.33 2.77
CA ALA A 40 9.12 8.63 1.69
C ALA A 40 8.30 7.42 1.19
N ALA A 41 7.75 6.62 2.11
CA ALA A 41 6.87 5.50 1.77
C ALA A 41 5.63 5.98 0.99
N GLY A 42 5.00 7.08 1.40
CA GLY A 42 3.89 7.69 0.67
C GLY A 42 4.29 8.18 -0.74
N LEU A 43 5.47 8.79 -0.88
CA LEU A 43 5.99 9.21 -2.18
C LEU A 43 6.22 8.02 -3.13
N PHE A 44 6.63 6.85 -2.62
CA PHE A 44 6.70 5.63 -3.43
C PHE A 44 5.32 5.21 -3.97
N VAL A 45 4.26 5.35 -3.18
CA VAL A 45 2.88 5.09 -3.66
C VAL A 45 2.46 6.09 -4.73
N ALA A 46 2.70 7.38 -4.50
CA ALA A 46 2.42 8.42 -5.50
C ALA A 46 3.20 8.19 -6.81
N GLY A 47 4.49 7.82 -6.69
CA GLY A 47 5.35 7.46 -7.82
C GLY A 47 4.85 6.24 -8.59
N ARG A 48 4.24 5.25 -7.92
CA ARG A 48 3.58 4.11 -8.58
C ARG A 48 2.44 4.57 -9.49
N TYR A 49 1.54 5.44 -9.01
CA TYR A 49 0.43 5.93 -9.83
C TYR A 49 0.91 6.77 -11.01
N ALA A 50 1.94 7.61 -10.80
CA ALA A 50 2.58 8.33 -11.89
C ALA A 50 3.19 7.37 -12.93
N ALA A 51 3.89 6.31 -12.49
CA ALA A 51 4.45 5.31 -13.39
C ALA A 51 3.36 4.55 -14.16
N MET A 52 2.26 4.18 -13.51
CA MET A 52 1.12 3.51 -14.17
C MET A 52 0.45 4.42 -15.21
N ALA A 53 0.38 5.73 -14.97
CA ALA A 53 -0.09 6.69 -15.97
C ALA A 53 0.87 6.78 -17.16
N CYS A 54 2.19 6.79 -16.91
CA CYS A 54 3.19 6.72 -17.96
C CYS A 54 3.11 5.42 -18.77
N PHE A 55 2.81 4.28 -18.13
CA PHE A 55 2.61 3.00 -18.83
C PHE A 55 1.39 3.03 -19.75
N ALA A 56 0.30 3.64 -19.28
CA ALA A 56 -0.92 3.80 -20.07
C ALA A 56 -0.75 4.68 -21.30
N LEU A 57 0.21 5.60 -21.25
CA LEU A 57 0.56 6.52 -22.34
C LEU A 57 1.79 6.07 -23.14
N ALA A 58 2.41 4.94 -22.78
CA ALA A 58 3.62 4.48 -23.44
C ALA A 58 3.31 3.87 -24.81
N GLU A 59 3.99 4.35 -25.84
CA GLU A 59 3.94 3.74 -27.18
C GLU A 59 4.89 2.55 -27.28
N THR A 60 5.93 2.51 -26.44
CA THR A 60 7.02 1.53 -26.52
C THR A 60 7.36 0.92 -25.14
N PRO A 61 7.82 -0.35 -25.11
CA PRO A 61 8.12 -1.05 -23.86
C PRO A 61 9.33 -0.48 -23.09
N GLU A 62 10.22 0.29 -23.73
CA GLU A 62 11.41 0.86 -23.10
C GLU A 62 11.05 1.87 -22.01
N ARG A 63 9.99 2.68 -22.23
CA ARG A 63 9.48 3.62 -21.21
C ARG A 63 8.95 2.87 -19.99
N VAL A 64 8.27 1.74 -20.23
CA VAL A 64 7.77 0.88 -19.16
C VAL A 64 8.92 0.26 -18.39
N TRP A 65 9.94 -0.21 -19.11
CA TRP A 65 11.14 -0.79 -18.51
C TRP A 65 11.87 0.19 -17.60
N ALA A 66 12.02 1.46 -18.00
CA ALA A 66 12.71 2.49 -17.22
C ALA A 66 12.01 2.75 -15.86
N LEU A 67 10.68 2.76 -15.83
CA LEU A 67 9.89 3.09 -14.63
C LEU A 67 9.37 1.85 -13.88
N ARG A 68 9.68 0.63 -14.34
CA ARG A 68 9.15 -0.64 -13.78
C ARG A 68 9.33 -0.79 -12.27
N ARG A 69 10.39 -0.23 -11.70
CA ARG A 69 10.66 -0.33 -10.25
C ARG A 69 9.64 0.44 -9.42
N LEU A 70 9.14 1.57 -9.93
CA LEU A 70 8.10 2.37 -9.26
C LEU A 70 6.77 1.63 -9.22
N TRP A 71 6.54 0.66 -10.11
CA TRP A 71 5.36 -0.19 -10.04
C TRP A 71 5.28 -0.89 -8.67
N PHE A 72 6.40 -1.31 -8.08
CA PHE A 72 6.39 -1.95 -6.76
C PHE A 72 6.23 -0.98 -5.57
N GLY A 73 6.02 0.31 -5.83
CA GLY A 73 5.99 1.36 -4.79
C GLY A 73 4.94 1.13 -3.70
N SER A 74 3.79 0.52 -4.02
CA SER A 74 2.76 0.22 -3.03
C SER A 74 3.12 -0.89 -2.05
N ALA A 75 4.02 -1.81 -2.42
CA ALA A 75 4.41 -2.92 -1.57
C ALA A 75 5.06 -2.45 -0.25
N VAL A 76 5.97 -1.48 -0.33
CA VAL A 76 6.53 -0.83 0.87
C VAL A 76 5.65 0.33 1.33
N GLY A 77 5.12 1.09 0.36
CA GLY A 77 4.41 2.33 0.58
C GLY A 77 3.07 2.22 1.31
N LEU A 78 2.44 1.03 1.31
CA LEU A 78 1.22 0.77 2.06
C LEU A 78 1.47 -0.07 3.33
N THR A 79 2.36 -1.06 3.26
CA THR A 79 2.67 -1.94 4.40
C THR A 79 3.29 -1.17 5.55
N LEU A 80 4.31 -0.34 5.29
CA LEU A 80 5.03 0.36 6.35
C LEU A 80 4.12 1.37 7.10
N PRO A 81 3.36 2.26 6.42
CA PRO A 81 2.42 3.12 7.11
C PRO A 81 1.32 2.38 7.86
N SER A 82 0.88 1.21 7.39
CA SER A 82 -0.20 0.44 8.04
C SER A 82 0.21 -0.06 9.42
N VAL A 83 1.43 -0.56 9.54
CA VAL A 83 2.02 -0.97 10.82
C VAL A 83 2.11 0.20 11.78
N PHE A 84 2.59 1.35 11.31
CA PHE A 84 2.74 2.55 12.13
C PHE A 84 1.40 3.26 12.43
N ALA A 85 0.37 3.04 11.61
CA ALA A 85 -0.98 3.51 11.91
C ALA A 85 -1.54 2.78 13.14
N VAL A 86 -1.34 1.46 13.24
CA VAL A 86 -1.72 0.69 14.44
C VAL A 86 -0.94 1.15 15.67
N ASP A 87 0.36 1.39 15.54
CA ASP A 87 1.20 1.92 16.62
C ASP A 87 0.73 3.33 17.05
N ALA A 88 0.40 4.20 16.11
CA ALA A 88 -0.11 5.54 16.39
C ALA A 88 -1.46 5.54 17.13
N LEU A 89 -2.33 4.58 16.82
CA LEU A 89 -3.63 4.42 17.47
C LEU A 89 -3.51 3.92 18.92
N ILE A 90 -2.55 3.04 19.21
CA ILE A 90 -2.47 2.34 20.51
C ILE A 90 -1.42 2.95 21.44
N ARG A 91 -0.26 3.33 20.89
CA ARG A 91 0.91 3.84 21.62
C ARG A 91 1.29 2.99 22.85
N HIS A 92 1.52 1.70 22.63
CA HIS A 92 1.87 0.80 23.73
C HIS A 92 3.28 1.13 24.27
N PRO A 93 3.45 1.41 25.58
CA PRO A 93 4.71 1.93 26.14
C PRO A 93 5.91 0.97 25.98
N ALA A 94 5.67 -0.34 25.97
CA ALA A 94 6.74 -1.32 25.74
C ALA A 94 7.22 -1.40 24.26
N MET A 95 6.44 -0.85 23.33
CA MET A 95 6.72 -0.87 21.90
C MET A 95 7.26 0.48 21.45
N THR A 96 8.53 0.51 21.03
CA THR A 96 9.11 1.71 20.43
C THR A 96 9.09 1.59 18.91
N PRO A 97 9.07 2.72 18.17
CA PRO A 97 9.11 2.68 16.71
C PRO A 97 10.28 1.88 16.12
N LYS A 98 11.45 1.89 16.79
CA LYS A 98 12.61 1.09 16.38
C LYS A 98 12.38 -0.40 16.57
N LYS A 99 11.80 -0.82 17.71
CA LYS A 99 11.46 -2.23 17.96
C LYS A 99 10.43 -2.72 16.95
N LEU A 100 9.43 -1.88 16.63
CA LEU A 100 8.43 -2.19 15.64
C LEU A 100 9.06 -2.36 14.25
N LEU A 101 9.88 -1.40 13.81
CA LEU A 101 10.59 -1.48 12.54
C LEU A 101 11.48 -2.73 12.44
N LEU A 102 12.18 -3.09 13.52
CA LEU A 102 13.01 -4.29 13.57
C LEU A 102 12.17 -5.57 13.41
N ARG A 103 11.01 -5.67 14.08
CA ARG A 103 10.09 -6.81 13.94
C ARG A 103 9.52 -6.93 12.52
N PHE A 104 9.28 -5.80 11.85
CA PHE A 104 8.78 -5.77 10.48
C PHE A 104 9.88 -5.79 9.41
N SER A 105 11.16 -5.73 9.80
CA SER A 105 12.28 -5.72 8.88
C SER A 105 12.35 -6.92 7.92
N PRO A 106 11.92 -8.16 8.27
CA PRO A 106 11.90 -9.25 7.31
C PRO A 106 10.99 -8.99 6.10
N PHE A 107 9.83 -8.35 6.33
CA PHE A 107 8.92 -7.97 5.24
C PHE A 107 9.50 -6.84 4.39
N LEU A 108 10.13 -5.84 5.03
CA LEU A 108 10.80 -4.76 4.32
C LEU A 108 11.97 -5.27 3.47
N ALA A 109 12.75 -6.21 3.99
CA ALA A 109 13.83 -6.87 3.26
C ALA A 109 13.28 -7.68 2.08
N ALA A 110 12.18 -8.42 2.28
CA ALA A 110 11.52 -9.17 1.21
C ALA A 110 11.00 -8.25 0.09
N TYR A 111 10.37 -7.12 0.43
CA TYR A 111 9.92 -6.14 -0.57
C TYR A 111 11.09 -5.39 -1.22
N ALA A 112 12.16 -5.09 -0.50
CA ALA A 112 13.37 -4.54 -1.08
C ALA A 112 13.99 -5.52 -2.10
N ALA A 113 14.04 -6.81 -1.77
CA ALA A 113 14.50 -7.84 -2.69
C ALA A 113 13.62 -7.91 -3.95
N LEU A 114 12.29 -7.78 -3.80
CA LEU A 114 11.37 -7.69 -4.93
C LEU A 114 11.64 -6.47 -5.82
N ILE A 115 11.85 -5.29 -5.23
CA ILE A 115 12.09 -4.05 -5.98
C ILE A 115 13.43 -4.10 -6.74
N LEU A 116 14.47 -4.67 -6.12
CA LEU A 116 15.84 -4.66 -6.64
C LEU A 116 16.11 -5.82 -7.59
N PHE A 117 15.66 -7.02 -7.25
CA PHE A 117 15.98 -8.26 -7.95
C PHE A 117 14.76 -8.89 -8.63
N GLY A 118 13.56 -8.34 -8.43
CA GLY A 118 12.34 -8.82 -9.07
C GLY A 118 12.46 -8.83 -10.59
N HIS A 119 12.30 -10.02 -11.18
CA HIS A 119 12.30 -10.16 -12.63
C HIS A 119 10.89 -9.90 -13.15
N ALA A 120 10.72 -8.71 -13.73
CA ALA A 120 9.45 -8.22 -14.24
C ALA A 120 9.61 -7.78 -15.69
N THR A 121 8.69 -8.17 -16.57
CA THR A 121 8.71 -7.84 -18.00
C THR A 121 7.54 -6.94 -18.37
N PRO A 122 7.73 -5.96 -19.28
CA PRO A 122 6.62 -5.23 -19.88
C PRO A 122 5.72 -6.21 -20.66
N VAL A 123 4.41 -6.09 -20.48
CA VAL A 123 3.42 -6.88 -21.23
C VAL A 123 2.37 -5.92 -21.77
N ALA A 124 2.04 -6.07 -23.06
CA ALA A 124 0.98 -5.29 -23.69
C ALA A 124 -0.38 -5.68 -23.10
N ASP A 125 -1.20 -4.68 -22.82
CA ASP A 125 -2.53 -4.85 -22.26
C ASP A 125 -3.56 -4.05 -23.06
N ARG A 126 -4.64 -4.71 -23.46
CA ARG A 126 -5.71 -4.16 -24.30
C ARG A 126 -6.45 -2.96 -23.71
N ILE A 127 -6.40 -2.72 -22.40
CA ILE A 127 -7.13 -1.60 -21.76
C ILE A 127 -6.18 -0.58 -21.13
N VAL A 128 -5.10 -1.02 -20.48
CA VAL A 128 -4.17 -0.12 -19.78
C VAL A 128 -2.90 0.18 -20.59
N GLY A 129 -2.85 -0.22 -21.87
CA GLY A 129 -1.70 -0.01 -22.76
C GLY A 129 -0.56 -0.96 -22.44
N TRP A 130 0.19 -0.66 -21.39
CA TRP A 130 1.28 -1.51 -20.90
C TRP A 130 1.13 -1.82 -19.41
N ALA A 131 1.55 -3.02 -19.03
CA ALA A 131 1.63 -3.48 -17.66
C ALA A 131 3.00 -4.11 -17.38
N VAL A 132 3.26 -4.34 -16.09
CA VAL A 132 4.44 -5.07 -15.62
C VAL A 132 3.99 -6.44 -15.13
N SER A 133 4.57 -7.51 -15.66
CA SER A 133 4.28 -8.88 -15.25
C SER A 133 5.51 -9.50 -14.59
N LEU A 134 5.33 -10.05 -13.39
CA LEU A 134 6.36 -10.83 -12.72
C LEU A 134 6.47 -12.22 -13.34
N THR A 135 7.71 -12.70 -13.46
CA THR A 135 7.99 -14.13 -13.72
C THR A 135 7.33 -15.02 -12.65
N PRO A 136 6.99 -16.29 -12.97
CA PRO A 136 6.22 -17.14 -12.05
C PRO A 136 6.82 -17.26 -10.64
N GLY A 137 8.14 -17.43 -10.52
CA GLY A 137 8.83 -17.52 -9.24
C GLY A 137 8.68 -16.25 -8.39
N TRP A 138 8.91 -15.07 -8.98
CA TRP A 138 8.76 -13.80 -8.29
C TRP A 138 7.30 -13.46 -7.97
N ARG A 139 6.35 -13.92 -8.79
CA ARG A 139 4.92 -13.79 -8.52
C ARG A 139 4.51 -14.60 -7.29
N MET A 140 4.95 -15.87 -7.22
CA MET A 140 4.70 -16.72 -6.04
C MET A 140 5.35 -16.13 -4.78
N PHE A 141 6.61 -15.67 -4.88
CA PHE A 141 7.29 -15.00 -3.77
C PHE A 141 6.51 -13.77 -3.27
N THR A 142 6.11 -12.89 -4.18
CA THR A 142 5.34 -11.67 -3.84
C THR A 142 4.02 -12.01 -3.18
N SER A 143 3.29 -12.98 -3.75
CA SER A 143 2.02 -13.45 -3.19
C SER A 143 2.22 -14.03 -1.79
N ALA A 144 3.22 -14.87 -1.57
CA ALA A 144 3.50 -15.45 -0.26
C ALA A 144 3.83 -14.38 0.80
N VAL A 145 4.71 -13.43 0.48
CA VAL A 145 5.08 -12.33 1.38
C VAL A 145 3.86 -11.46 1.72
N GLN A 146 3.06 -11.10 0.71
CA GLN A 146 1.85 -10.30 0.90
C GLN A 146 0.79 -11.05 1.72
N THR A 147 0.54 -12.32 1.42
CA THR A 147 -0.43 -13.14 2.17
C THR A 147 -0.03 -13.29 3.62
N LEU A 148 1.25 -13.59 3.89
CA LEU A 148 1.75 -13.71 5.27
C LEU A 148 1.60 -12.38 6.02
N PHE A 149 1.96 -11.26 5.39
CA PHE A 149 1.77 -9.94 5.97
C PHE A 149 0.30 -9.66 6.30
N VAL A 150 -0.60 -9.86 5.33
CA VAL A 150 -2.03 -9.53 5.50
C VAL A 150 -2.68 -10.40 6.57
N ILE A 151 -2.41 -11.71 6.60
CA ILE A 151 -2.94 -12.59 7.65
C ILE A 151 -2.50 -12.09 9.04
N GLY A 152 -1.21 -11.81 9.21
CA GLY A 152 -0.68 -11.29 10.48
C GLY A 152 -1.27 -9.92 10.84
N PHE A 153 -1.36 -9.01 9.88
CA PHE A 153 -1.85 -7.65 10.09
C PHE A 153 -3.35 -7.59 10.40
N VAL A 154 -4.17 -8.32 9.63
CA VAL A 154 -5.62 -8.42 9.88
C VAL A 154 -5.88 -9.11 11.21
N GLY A 155 -5.17 -10.21 11.51
CA GLY A 155 -5.27 -10.89 12.80
C GLY A 155 -4.93 -9.97 13.97
N LEU A 156 -3.87 -9.16 13.85
CA LEU A 156 -3.51 -8.15 14.83
C LEU A 156 -4.61 -7.10 15.00
N CYS A 157 -5.13 -6.53 13.90
CA CYS A 157 -6.18 -5.52 13.95
C CYS A 157 -7.44 -6.06 14.66
N LEU A 158 -7.89 -7.27 14.31
CA LEU A 158 -9.08 -7.88 14.92
C LEU A 158 -8.88 -8.21 16.40
N LEU A 159 -7.69 -8.70 16.79
CA LEU A 159 -7.36 -8.93 18.19
C LEU A 159 -7.43 -7.62 19.00
N LEU A 160 -6.93 -6.53 18.44
CA LEU A 160 -6.96 -5.20 19.07
C LEU A 160 -8.37 -4.62 19.14
N VAL A 161 -9.20 -4.83 18.11
CA VAL A 161 -10.63 -4.46 18.12
C VAL A 161 -11.38 -5.11 19.28
N TRP A 162 -11.01 -6.35 19.64
CA TRP A 162 -11.60 -7.06 20.78
C TRP A 162 -11.09 -6.55 22.14
N LYS A 163 -9.83 -6.09 22.22
CA LYS A 163 -9.20 -5.65 23.46
C LYS A 163 -9.42 -4.18 23.80
N ILE A 164 -9.58 -3.31 22.81
CA ILE A 164 -9.63 -1.86 23.00
C ILE A 164 -11.08 -1.39 23.07
N PRO A 165 -11.52 -0.74 24.16
CA PRO A 165 -12.92 -0.32 24.31
C PRO A 165 -13.26 0.97 23.54
N VAL A 166 -12.28 1.74 23.08
CA VAL A 166 -12.47 3.05 22.44
C VAL A 166 -13.08 2.89 21.03
N PRO A 167 -14.32 3.35 20.77
CA PRO A 167 -15.01 3.12 19.50
C PRO A 167 -14.28 3.68 18.28
N ALA A 168 -13.68 4.86 18.40
CA ALA A 168 -12.93 5.48 17.31
C ALA A 168 -11.71 4.63 16.89
N ILE A 169 -10.98 4.07 17.85
CA ILE A 169 -9.84 3.18 17.57
C ILE A 169 -10.34 1.89 16.91
N ARG A 170 -11.43 1.29 17.42
CA ARG A 170 -12.02 0.08 16.83
C ARG A 170 -12.46 0.30 15.38
N ALA A 171 -13.11 1.43 15.08
CA ALA A 171 -13.51 1.78 13.73
C ALA A 171 -12.30 1.91 12.79
N ALA A 172 -11.23 2.58 13.23
CA ALA A 172 -10.01 2.71 12.44
C ALA A 172 -9.32 1.36 12.17
N LEU A 173 -9.25 0.49 13.19
CA LEU A 173 -8.70 -0.86 13.06
C LEU A 173 -9.54 -1.75 12.15
N LEU A 174 -10.87 -1.68 12.24
CA LEU A 174 -11.78 -2.41 11.34
C LEU A 174 -11.63 -1.95 9.89
N LEU A 175 -11.50 -0.63 9.67
CA LEU A 175 -11.29 -0.09 8.33
C LEU A 175 -9.94 -0.52 7.74
N LEU A 176 -8.87 -0.51 8.55
CA LEU A 176 -7.56 -1.05 8.16
C LEU A 176 -7.63 -2.54 7.82
N ALA A 177 -8.30 -3.35 8.65
CA ALA A 177 -8.47 -4.78 8.42
C ALA A 177 -9.26 -5.07 7.14
N ALA A 178 -10.38 -4.36 6.93
CA ALA A 178 -11.20 -4.49 5.72
C ALA A 178 -10.40 -4.11 4.47
N ALA A 179 -9.69 -2.97 4.49
CA ALA A 179 -8.90 -2.51 3.35
C ALA A 179 -7.81 -3.51 2.94
N HIS A 180 -7.07 -4.06 3.91
CA HIS A 180 -6.04 -5.07 3.65
C HIS A 180 -6.62 -6.41 3.21
N SER A 181 -7.82 -6.76 3.68
CA SER A 181 -8.52 -7.95 3.22
C SER A 181 -8.92 -7.82 1.75
N CYS A 182 -9.46 -6.66 1.34
CA CYS A 182 -9.72 -6.36 -0.07
C CYS A 182 -8.42 -6.40 -0.91
N LEU A 183 -7.33 -5.80 -0.42
CA LEU A 183 -6.04 -5.81 -1.11
C LEU A 183 -5.47 -7.23 -1.28
N ALA A 184 -5.65 -8.11 -0.29
CA ALA A 184 -5.27 -9.51 -0.40
C ALA A 184 -6.16 -10.30 -1.35
N MET A 185 -7.47 -10.06 -1.35
CA MET A 185 -8.39 -10.69 -2.30
C MET A 185 -8.00 -10.35 -3.73
N ASP A 186 -7.70 -9.08 -4.03
CA ASP A 186 -7.18 -8.68 -5.35
C ASP A 186 -5.88 -9.43 -5.69
N GLY A 187 -5.00 -9.64 -4.72
CA GLY A 187 -3.74 -10.35 -4.91
C GLY A 187 -3.94 -11.84 -5.21
N LEU A 188 -4.87 -12.49 -4.51
CA LEU A 188 -5.26 -13.88 -4.74
C LEU A 188 -5.95 -14.06 -6.09
N LEU A 189 -6.81 -13.12 -6.50
CA LEU A 189 -7.45 -13.14 -7.82
C LEU A 189 -6.42 -13.04 -8.93
N VAL A 190 -5.43 -12.14 -8.79
CA VAL A 190 -4.30 -12.02 -9.73
C VAL A 190 -3.49 -13.33 -9.78
N ALA A 191 -3.24 -13.97 -8.63
CA ALA A 191 -2.53 -15.25 -8.57
C ALA A 191 -3.33 -16.39 -9.23
N ALA A 192 -4.66 -16.41 -9.08
CA ALA A 192 -5.57 -17.40 -9.67
C ALA A 192 -5.89 -17.14 -11.15
N GLY A 193 -5.32 -16.10 -11.77
CA GLY A 193 -5.59 -15.73 -13.16
C GLY A 193 -6.94 -15.05 -13.39
N GLY A 194 -7.66 -14.69 -12.32
CA GLY A 194 -8.90 -13.94 -12.38
C GLY A 194 -8.66 -12.48 -12.75
N TRP A 195 -9.08 -12.10 -13.96
CA TRP A 195 -8.98 -10.71 -14.43
C TRP A 195 -10.26 -9.94 -14.11
N TYR A 196 -10.34 -9.42 -12.88
CA TYR A 196 -11.35 -8.44 -12.52
C TYR A 196 -10.67 -7.25 -11.86
N VAL A 197 -10.70 -6.11 -12.56
CA VAL A 197 -10.25 -4.78 -12.09
C VAL A 197 -8.74 -4.66 -11.79
N ARG A 198 -7.94 -4.94 -12.83
CA ARG A 198 -6.67 -4.28 -13.22
C ARG A 198 -5.95 -3.46 -12.15
N PRO A 199 -4.91 -4.03 -11.52
CA PRO A 199 -5.12 -4.68 -10.25
C PRO A 199 -4.84 -3.70 -9.13
N PHE A 200 -5.62 -3.82 -8.06
CA PHE A 200 -5.46 -3.14 -6.78
C PHE A 200 -5.91 -1.69 -6.70
N LEU A 201 -6.26 -1.00 -7.79
CA LEU A 201 -6.44 0.46 -7.70
C LEU A 201 -7.52 0.86 -6.67
N TYR A 202 -8.67 0.16 -6.65
CA TYR A 202 -9.71 0.42 -5.65
C TYR A 202 -9.32 -0.01 -4.23
N SER A 203 -8.70 -1.18 -4.07
CA SER A 203 -8.29 -1.67 -2.76
C SER A 203 -7.11 -0.86 -2.17
N GLU A 204 -6.20 -0.37 -3.01
CA GLU A 204 -5.15 0.59 -2.62
C GLU A 204 -5.76 1.94 -2.24
N MET A 205 -6.70 2.47 -3.01
CA MET A 205 -7.42 3.71 -2.64
C MET A 205 -8.15 3.55 -1.29
N LEU A 206 -8.81 2.41 -1.06
CA LEU A 206 -9.41 2.09 0.23
C LEU A 206 -8.37 2.00 1.35
N THR A 207 -7.19 1.43 1.07
CA THR A 207 -6.07 1.36 2.03
C THR A 207 -5.53 2.75 2.35
N LEU A 208 -5.38 3.63 1.37
CA LEU A 208 -4.94 5.02 1.56
C LEU A 208 -5.94 5.80 2.41
N LEU A 209 -7.24 5.63 2.16
CA LEU A 209 -8.31 6.22 2.99
C LEU A 209 -8.29 5.67 4.42
N ALA A 210 -8.09 4.36 4.58
CA ALA A 210 -7.97 3.72 5.89
C ALA A 210 -6.77 4.26 6.69
N LEU A 211 -5.62 4.41 6.02
CA LEU A 211 -4.42 5.00 6.59
C LEU A 211 -4.65 6.45 7.02
N TRP A 212 -5.19 7.28 6.13
CA TRP A 212 -5.52 8.66 6.44
C TRP A 212 -6.44 8.74 7.67
N TYR A 213 -7.52 7.95 7.69
CA TYR A 213 -8.47 7.92 8.80
C TYR A 213 -7.82 7.47 10.12
N ALA A 214 -6.95 6.46 10.08
CA ALA A 214 -6.24 5.96 11.26
C ALA A 214 -5.29 7.02 11.85
N PHE A 215 -4.47 7.67 11.03
CA PHE A 215 -3.56 8.73 11.49
C PHE A 215 -4.31 9.97 12.00
N GLN A 216 -5.40 10.36 11.33
CA GLN A 216 -6.26 11.46 11.80
C GLN A 216 -6.93 11.13 13.14
N THR A 217 -7.41 9.90 13.30
CA THR A 217 -7.97 9.43 14.58
C THR A 217 -6.91 9.47 15.69
N ALA A 218 -5.70 9.00 15.42
CA ALA A 218 -4.59 9.03 16.37
C ALA A 218 -4.21 10.47 16.79
N ASP A 219 -4.14 11.41 15.85
CA ASP A 219 -3.83 12.82 16.13
C ASP A 219 -4.93 13.50 16.97
N ARG A 220 -6.21 13.26 16.65
CA ARG A 220 -7.32 13.79 17.44
C ARG A 220 -7.28 13.31 18.89
N LEU A 221 -7.05 12.01 19.09
CA LEU A 221 -6.96 11.42 20.43
C LEU A 221 -5.80 12.00 21.25
N GLN A 222 -4.67 12.32 20.60
CA GLN A 222 -3.52 12.94 21.26
C GLN A 222 -3.76 14.40 21.65
N ARG A 223 -4.64 15.12 20.94
CA ARG A 223 -4.97 16.51 21.26
C ARG A 223 -6.08 16.62 22.31
N SER A 224 -6.89 15.58 22.46
CA SER A 224 -8.00 15.54 23.42
C SER A 224 -7.65 15.00 24.81
N GLY A 225 -6.48 14.36 24.95
CA GLY A 225 -5.98 13.82 26.21
C GLY A 225 -4.86 14.70 26.78
#